data_AF-A0A7L1G8R2-F1
#
_entry.id   AF-A0A7L1G8R2-F1
#
_cell.length_a   1.000
_cell.length_b   1.000
_cell.length_c   1.000
_cell.angle_alpha   90.00
_cell.angle_beta   90.00
_cell.angle_gamma   90.00
#
_symmetry.space_group_name_H-M   'P 1'
#
loop_
_entity.id
_entity.type
_entity.pdbx_description
1 polymer ?
#
loop_
_entity_poly.entity_id
_entity_poly.type
_entity_poly.pdbx_seq_one_letter_code
_entity_poly.pdbx_strand_id
1 'polypeptide(L)'
;PLTAGCLLLSTGIIHAAEEKDWKTAYSYFYEAFEGYDSIDNPKAITALKYMLLCKIMLNMPEDVQALVSGKLALRYAGRQTEALKCVAQASKNRSLADFEKALTDYKVELRDDPIINTHLAKLYDNLLEQNLIRVIEPFSRVQVNASNLIFLLQFQAEVERKLSQMILDKKFHGILDQGEGVLIIFDEPPVDKTYEAALETIQNMSKVVDSLYNKAKKLT
;
A
#
# COMPACT_ATOMS: atom_id res chain seq x y z
N PRO A 1 -20.90 15.83 -23.04
CA PRO A 1 -19.49 15.98 -22.59
C PRO A 1 -19.32 16.15 -21.07
N LEU A 2 -19.98 17.12 -20.42
CA LEU A 2 -19.87 17.35 -18.96
C LEU A 2 -20.41 16.18 -18.10
N THR A 3 -21.51 15.55 -18.52
CA THR A 3 -22.10 14.37 -17.86
C THR A 3 -21.21 13.15 -17.99
N ALA A 4 -20.63 12.92 -19.19
CA ALA A 4 -19.68 11.83 -19.42
C ALA A 4 -18.41 11.98 -18.57
N GLY A 5 -17.82 13.19 -18.52
CA GLY A 5 -16.64 13.45 -17.67
C GLY A 5 -16.92 13.26 -16.17
N CYS A 6 -18.11 13.63 -15.70
CA CYS A 6 -18.49 13.45 -14.29
C CYS A 6 -18.71 11.97 -13.93
N LEU A 7 -19.27 11.20 -14.86
CA LEU A 7 -19.42 9.75 -14.71
C LEU A 7 -18.06 9.08 -14.68
N LEU A 8 -17.15 9.39 -15.62
CA LEU A 8 -15.80 8.83 -15.65
C LEU A 8 -14.99 9.15 -14.39
N LEU A 9 -15.11 10.36 -13.87
CA LEU A 9 -14.49 10.75 -12.59
C LEU A 9 -15.02 9.88 -11.43
N SER A 10 -16.34 9.69 -11.37
CA SER A 10 -17.00 8.89 -10.33
C SER A 10 -16.61 7.41 -10.44
N THR A 11 -16.58 6.89 -11.67
CA THR A 11 -16.13 5.52 -11.98
C THR A 11 -14.67 5.32 -11.60
N GLY A 12 -13.78 6.26 -11.92
CA GLY A 12 -12.37 6.23 -11.52
C GLY A 12 -12.20 6.23 -10.00
N ILE A 13 -13.01 7.00 -9.27
CA ILE A 13 -13.03 7.00 -7.80
C ILE A 13 -13.48 5.64 -7.25
N ILE A 14 -14.49 5.02 -7.84
CA ILE A 14 -14.97 3.68 -7.42
C ILE A 14 -13.87 2.64 -7.65
N HIS A 15 -13.24 2.59 -8.83
CA HIS A 15 -12.14 1.65 -9.10
C HIS A 15 -10.92 1.90 -8.19
N ALA A 16 -10.60 3.17 -7.89
CA ALA A 16 -9.54 3.53 -6.94
C ALA A 16 -9.86 3.14 -5.49
N ALA A 17 -11.14 3.19 -5.10
CA ALA A 17 -11.60 2.90 -3.75
C ALA A 17 -11.81 1.40 -3.48
N GLU A 18 -12.43 0.68 -4.43
CA GLU A 18 -12.89 -0.71 -4.25
C GLU A 18 -11.94 -1.76 -4.85
N GLU A 19 -11.40 -1.53 -6.06
CA GLU A 19 -10.71 -2.60 -6.81
C GLU A 19 -9.19 -2.56 -6.73
N LYS A 20 -8.59 -1.50 -6.15
CA LYS A 20 -7.13 -1.26 -6.12
C LYS A 20 -6.47 -1.27 -7.52
N ASP A 21 -7.25 -1.19 -8.60
CA ASP A 21 -6.72 -1.16 -9.96
C ASP A 21 -6.43 0.29 -10.40
N TRP A 22 -5.26 0.76 -9.98
CA TRP A 22 -4.80 2.12 -10.25
C TRP A 22 -4.47 2.38 -11.73
N LYS A 23 -4.23 1.33 -12.53
CA LYS A 23 -3.94 1.48 -13.97
C LYS A 23 -5.20 1.83 -14.73
N THR A 24 -6.28 1.10 -14.45
CA THR A 24 -7.58 1.32 -15.08
C THR A 24 -8.19 2.64 -14.59
N ALA A 25 -8.09 2.95 -13.30
CA ALA A 25 -8.50 4.24 -12.75
C ALA A 25 -7.77 5.42 -13.41
N TYR A 26 -6.47 5.31 -13.66
CA TYR A 26 -5.68 6.34 -14.35
C TYR A 26 -6.24 6.65 -15.75
N SER A 27 -6.57 5.63 -16.54
CA SER A 27 -7.15 5.81 -17.89
C SER A 27 -8.46 6.58 -17.85
N TYR A 28 -9.36 6.25 -16.90
CA TYR A 28 -10.62 6.97 -16.72
C TYR A 28 -10.41 8.43 -16.27
N PHE A 29 -9.43 8.69 -15.40
CA PHE A 29 -9.09 10.06 -15.00
C PHE A 29 -8.46 10.87 -16.13
N TYR A 30 -7.67 10.22 -17.00
CA TYR A 30 -7.06 10.87 -18.17
C TYR A 30 -8.13 11.28 -19.21
N GLU A 31 -9.05 10.38 -19.54
CA GLU A 31 -10.18 10.70 -20.43
C GLU A 31 -11.10 11.79 -19.85
N ALA A 32 -11.35 11.76 -18.54
CA ALA A 32 -12.07 12.81 -17.86
C ALA A 32 -11.33 14.16 -17.93
N PHE A 33 -10.00 14.15 -17.76
CA PHE A 33 -9.16 15.34 -17.84
C PHE A 33 -9.20 15.98 -19.25
N GLU A 34 -9.02 15.21 -20.33
CA GLU A 34 -9.12 15.73 -21.70
C GLU A 34 -10.51 16.31 -21.99
N GLY A 35 -11.56 15.65 -21.48
CA GLY A 35 -12.93 16.13 -21.57
C GLY A 35 -13.18 17.44 -20.82
N TYR A 36 -12.48 17.69 -19.71
CA TYR A 36 -12.58 18.93 -18.95
C TYR A 36 -11.67 20.06 -19.47
N ASP A 37 -10.49 19.72 -19.99
CA ASP A 37 -9.56 20.69 -20.60
C ASP A 37 -10.16 21.32 -21.86
N SER A 38 -10.88 20.52 -22.65
CA SER A 38 -11.62 20.99 -23.84
C SER A 38 -12.71 22.02 -23.51
N ILE A 39 -13.15 22.09 -22.25
CA ILE A 39 -14.27 22.95 -21.78
C ILE A 39 -13.75 24.02 -20.79
N ASP A 40 -12.44 24.03 -20.48
CA ASP A 40 -11.79 24.91 -19.49
C ASP A 40 -12.54 24.96 -18.15
N ASN A 41 -12.97 23.78 -17.67
CA ASN A 41 -13.76 23.67 -16.44
C ASN A 41 -12.82 23.61 -15.22
N PRO A 42 -13.12 24.30 -14.09
CA PRO A 42 -12.34 24.20 -12.86
C PRO A 42 -12.19 22.76 -12.31
N LYS A 43 -13.06 21.82 -12.71
CA LYS A 43 -12.94 20.40 -12.38
C LYS A 43 -11.74 19.69 -13.03
N ALA A 44 -11.11 20.27 -14.05
CA ALA A 44 -9.88 19.76 -14.65
C ALA A 44 -8.75 19.63 -13.61
N ILE A 45 -8.68 20.58 -12.66
CA ILE A 45 -7.70 20.58 -11.58
C ILE A 45 -7.92 19.39 -10.64
N THR A 46 -9.17 19.07 -10.32
CA THR A 46 -9.50 17.90 -9.49
C THR A 46 -9.17 16.58 -10.20
N ALA A 47 -9.44 16.48 -11.51
CA ALA A 47 -9.06 15.30 -12.30
C ALA A 47 -7.52 15.13 -12.34
N LEU A 48 -6.77 16.23 -12.48
CA LEU A 48 -5.31 16.23 -12.42
C LEU A 48 -4.79 15.72 -11.07
N LYS A 49 -5.42 16.10 -9.95
CA LYS A 49 -5.05 15.59 -8.61
C LYS A 49 -5.17 14.07 -8.53
N TYR A 50 -6.31 13.51 -8.95
CA TYR A 50 -6.51 12.07 -8.88
C TYR A 50 -5.57 11.31 -9.82
N MET A 51 -5.31 11.85 -11.00
CA MET A 51 -4.34 11.27 -11.93
C MET A 51 -2.93 11.19 -11.34
N LEU A 52 -2.47 12.29 -10.72
CA LEU A 52 -1.17 12.33 -10.03
C LEU A 52 -1.15 11.38 -8.83
N LEU A 53 -2.23 11.32 -8.04
CA LEU A 53 -2.37 10.41 -6.91
C LEU A 53 -2.28 8.94 -7.35
N CYS A 54 -2.95 8.54 -8.43
CA CYS A 54 -2.86 7.18 -8.99
C CYS A 54 -1.41 6.81 -9.34
N LYS A 55 -0.66 7.74 -9.94
CA LYS A 55 0.76 7.52 -10.27
C LYS A 55 1.65 7.40 -9.03
N ILE A 56 1.35 8.15 -7.96
CA ILE A 56 2.01 7.99 -6.66
C ILE A 56 1.69 6.61 -6.07
N MET A 57 0.44 6.14 -6.14
CA MET A 57 0.05 4.81 -5.66
C MET A 57 0.66 3.66 -6.46
N LEU A 58 0.92 3.87 -7.75
CA LEU A 58 1.63 2.92 -8.60
C LEU A 58 3.16 2.87 -8.33
N ASN A 59 3.65 3.59 -7.31
CA ASN A 59 5.08 3.70 -6.97
C ASN A 59 5.94 4.22 -8.14
N MET A 60 5.38 5.06 -9.02
CA MET A 60 6.09 5.69 -10.13
C MET A 60 6.18 7.21 -9.92
N PRO A 61 7.00 7.70 -8.96
CA PRO A 61 7.12 9.13 -8.67
C PRO A 61 7.81 9.91 -9.80
N GLU A 62 8.56 9.24 -10.67
CA GLU A 62 9.25 9.85 -11.83
C GLU A 62 8.24 10.29 -12.89
N ASP A 63 7.23 9.46 -13.15
CA ASP A 63 6.11 9.81 -14.02
C ASP A 63 5.38 11.05 -13.49
N VAL A 64 5.21 11.17 -12.17
CA VAL A 64 4.57 12.34 -11.53
C VAL A 64 5.37 13.60 -11.82
N GLN A 65 6.69 13.57 -11.68
CA GLN A 65 7.55 14.72 -11.98
C GLN A 65 7.51 15.10 -13.47
N ALA A 66 7.52 14.09 -14.36
CA ALA A 66 7.39 14.31 -15.79
C ALA A 66 6.01 14.90 -16.15
N LEU A 67 4.95 14.42 -15.51
CA LEU A 67 3.58 14.88 -15.74
C LEU A 67 3.39 16.34 -15.30
N VAL A 68 3.90 16.70 -14.12
CA VAL A 68 3.85 18.08 -13.59
C VAL A 68 4.70 19.02 -14.44
N SER A 69 5.79 18.53 -15.02
CA SER A 69 6.64 19.32 -15.94
C SER A 69 6.07 19.37 -17.37
N GLY A 70 4.99 18.65 -17.65
CA GLY A 70 4.33 18.62 -18.94
C GLY A 70 3.57 19.92 -19.24
N LYS A 71 3.47 20.28 -20.54
CA LYS A 71 2.78 21.50 -21.00
C LYS A 71 1.34 21.63 -20.50
N LEU A 72 0.63 20.52 -20.35
CA LEU A 72 -0.76 20.49 -19.87
C LEU A 72 -0.86 20.80 -18.38
N ALA A 73 0.05 20.26 -17.56
CA ALA A 73 0.06 20.51 -16.12
C ALA A 73 0.55 21.92 -15.77
N LEU A 74 1.45 22.50 -16.59
CA LEU A 74 1.90 23.89 -16.43
C LEU A 74 0.76 24.91 -16.53
N ARG A 75 -0.28 24.63 -17.34
CA ARG A 75 -1.47 25.49 -17.46
C ARG A 75 -2.30 25.50 -16.17
N TYR A 76 -2.32 24.39 -15.45
CA TYR A 76 -3.03 24.21 -14.18
C TYR A 76 -2.08 24.18 -12.98
N ALA A 77 -0.87 24.73 -13.13
CA ALA A 77 0.12 24.76 -12.08
C ALA A 77 -0.39 25.61 -10.90
N GLY A 78 -0.38 25.02 -9.72
CA GLY A 78 -0.81 25.67 -8.50
C GLY A 78 -0.32 24.95 -7.26
N ARG A 79 -0.70 25.48 -6.10
CA ARG A 79 -0.33 24.93 -4.79
C ARG A 79 -0.70 23.45 -4.64
N GLN A 80 -1.76 23.02 -5.32
CA GLN A 80 -2.25 21.64 -5.37
C GLN A 80 -1.30 20.68 -6.09
N THR A 81 -0.69 21.13 -7.19
CA THR A 81 0.32 20.35 -7.91
C THR A 81 1.65 20.31 -7.17
N GLU A 82 1.99 21.39 -6.44
CA GLU A 82 3.18 21.44 -5.60
C GLU A 82 3.08 20.47 -4.41
N ALA A 83 1.93 20.43 -3.75
CA ALA A 83 1.66 19.48 -2.66
C ALA A 83 1.92 18.04 -3.11
N LEU A 84 1.36 17.63 -4.26
CA LEU A 84 1.53 16.29 -4.81
C LEU A 84 2.96 16.02 -5.29
N LYS A 85 3.67 17.05 -5.77
CA LYS A 85 5.09 16.95 -6.12
C LYS A 85 5.96 16.71 -4.87
N CYS A 86 5.71 17.42 -3.78
CA CYS A 86 6.40 17.21 -2.50
C CYS A 86 6.12 15.81 -1.95
N VAL A 87 4.86 15.36 -1.99
CA VAL A 87 4.47 14.00 -1.58
C VAL A 87 5.14 12.93 -2.46
N ALA A 88 5.19 13.14 -3.78
CA ALA A 88 5.87 12.22 -4.69
C ALA A 88 7.39 12.17 -4.45
N GLN A 89 8.03 13.31 -4.15
CA GLN A 89 9.44 13.36 -3.80
C GLN A 89 9.73 12.69 -2.45
N ALA A 90 8.86 12.89 -1.45
CA ALA A 90 8.96 12.22 -0.16
C ALA A 90 8.81 10.70 -0.30
N SER A 91 7.86 10.25 -1.13
CA SER A 91 7.69 8.84 -1.50
C SER A 91 8.91 8.28 -2.22
N LYS A 92 9.49 9.02 -3.18
CA LYS A 92 10.73 8.66 -3.89
C LYS A 92 11.91 8.49 -2.93
N ASN A 93 12.09 9.44 -2.01
CA ASN A 93 13.17 9.42 -1.01
C ASN A 93 12.89 8.47 0.16
N ARG A 94 11.69 7.89 0.22
CA ARG A 94 11.17 7.08 1.33
C ARG A 94 11.29 7.73 2.71
N SER A 95 11.25 9.06 2.74
CA SER A 95 11.43 9.86 3.95
C SER A 95 10.09 10.16 4.60
N LEU A 96 9.81 9.55 5.75
CA LEU A 96 8.60 9.82 6.54
C LEU A 96 8.58 11.25 7.07
N ALA A 97 9.73 11.80 7.46
CA ALA A 97 9.83 13.16 7.97
C ALA A 97 9.44 14.21 6.90
N ASP A 98 9.85 14.00 5.65
CA ASP A 98 9.47 14.91 4.56
C ASP A 98 8.00 14.74 4.18
N PHE A 99 7.47 13.52 4.32
CA PHE A 99 6.05 13.24 4.11
C PHE A 99 5.17 13.93 5.16
N GLU A 100 5.54 13.88 6.44
CA GLU A 100 4.81 14.53 7.54
C GLU A 100 4.86 16.06 7.43
N LYS A 101 6.01 16.62 7.04
CA LYS A 101 6.13 18.05 6.71
C LYS A 101 5.19 18.45 5.59
N ALA A 102 5.22 17.72 4.47
CA ALA A 102 4.33 17.98 3.34
C ALA A 102 2.84 17.89 3.74
N LEU A 103 2.48 16.92 4.58
CA LEU A 103 1.09 16.77 5.07
C LEU A 103 0.66 17.92 5.99
N THR A 104 1.59 18.49 6.75
CA THR A 104 1.34 19.64 7.63
C THR A 104 1.21 20.93 6.85
N ASP A 105 2.11 21.18 5.89
CA ASP A 105 2.17 22.40 5.09
C ASP A 105 0.99 22.53 4.11
N TYR A 106 0.54 21.40 3.56
CA TYR A 106 -0.55 21.34 2.57
C TYR A 106 -1.86 20.79 3.13
N LYS A 107 -2.06 20.87 4.45
CA LYS A 107 -3.23 20.29 5.14
C LYS A 107 -4.57 20.73 4.56
N VAL A 108 -4.71 21.99 4.14
CA VAL A 108 -5.96 22.51 3.57
C VAL A 108 -6.31 21.73 2.29
N GLU A 109 -5.35 21.57 1.39
CA GLU A 109 -5.62 20.99 0.06
C GLU A 109 -5.72 19.47 0.05
N LEU A 110 -5.11 18.81 1.04
CA LEU A 110 -5.10 17.35 1.20
C LEU A 110 -6.27 16.86 2.08
N ARG A 111 -6.81 17.70 2.96
CA ARG A 111 -7.90 17.35 3.89
C ARG A 111 -9.29 17.74 3.37
N ASP A 112 -9.35 18.68 2.43
CA ASP A 112 -10.60 19.06 1.77
C ASP A 112 -11.21 17.89 0.95
N ASP A 113 -10.38 16.93 0.51
CA ASP A 113 -10.83 15.77 -0.26
C ASP A 113 -10.72 14.46 0.55
N PRO A 114 -11.85 13.84 0.92
CA PRO A 114 -11.85 12.61 1.72
C PRO A 114 -11.23 11.40 0.98
N ILE A 115 -11.28 11.39 -0.36
CA ILE A 115 -10.71 10.31 -1.18
C ILE A 115 -9.18 10.39 -1.12
N ILE A 116 -8.63 11.59 -1.34
CA ILE A 116 -7.18 11.84 -1.25
C ILE A 116 -6.69 11.50 0.15
N ASN A 117 -7.37 11.94 1.21
CA ASN A 117 -6.98 11.65 2.58
C ASN A 117 -6.93 10.14 2.89
N THR A 118 -7.94 9.38 2.44
CA THR A 118 -7.98 7.91 2.64
C THR A 118 -6.81 7.23 1.92
N HIS A 119 -6.49 7.70 0.72
CA HIS A 119 -5.38 7.21 -0.08
C HIS A 119 -4.02 7.59 0.53
N LEU A 120 -3.84 8.82 1.00
CA LEU A 120 -2.63 9.26 1.69
C LEU A 120 -2.38 8.48 2.98
N ALA A 121 -3.42 8.15 3.74
CA ALA A 121 -3.29 7.31 4.92
C ALA A 121 -2.76 5.91 4.56
N LYS A 122 -3.32 5.28 3.49
CA LYS A 122 -2.81 4.00 2.98
C LYS A 122 -1.35 4.09 2.49
N LEU A 123 -0.99 5.20 1.84
CA LEU A 123 0.38 5.44 1.40
C LEU A 123 1.34 5.61 2.57
N TYR A 124 0.92 6.33 3.61
CA TYR A 124 1.68 6.49 4.85
C TYR A 124 1.91 5.14 5.53
N ASP A 125 0.86 4.31 5.65
CA ASP A 125 0.96 2.96 6.19
C ASP A 125 1.95 2.10 5.40
N ASN A 126 1.86 2.10 4.06
CA ASN A 126 2.78 1.34 3.21
C ASN A 126 4.23 1.84 3.35
N LEU A 127 4.44 3.16 3.40
CA LEU A 127 5.77 3.75 3.53
C LEU A 127 6.40 3.42 4.88
N LEU A 128 5.60 3.49 5.94
CA LEU A 128 5.99 3.11 7.29
C LEU A 128 6.38 1.64 7.35
N GLU A 129 5.58 0.76 6.77
CA GLU A 129 5.87 -0.68 6.72
C GLU A 129 7.17 -0.98 5.97
N GLN A 130 7.40 -0.36 4.81
CA GLN A 130 8.64 -0.54 4.05
C GLN A 130 9.86 -0.06 4.83
N ASN A 131 9.74 1.08 5.52
CA ASN A 131 10.81 1.60 6.36
C ASN A 131 11.08 0.70 7.58
N LEU A 132 10.03 0.16 8.21
CA LEU A 132 10.15 -0.79 9.31
C LEU A 132 10.87 -2.07 8.87
N ILE A 133 10.47 -2.68 7.74
CA ILE A 133 11.13 -3.88 7.21
C ILE A 133 12.63 -3.62 7.02
N ARG A 134 13.00 -2.47 6.43
CA ARG A 134 14.41 -2.14 6.20
C ARG A 134 15.22 -1.95 7.48
N VAL A 135 14.62 -1.37 8.53
CA VAL A 135 15.30 -1.20 9.82
C VAL A 135 15.45 -2.54 10.55
N ILE A 136 14.50 -3.46 10.34
CA ILE A 136 14.38 -4.73 11.06
C ILE A 136 15.18 -5.86 10.39
N GLU A 137 15.23 -5.90 9.06
CA GLU A 137 15.90 -6.93 8.25
C GLU A 137 17.35 -7.26 8.68
N PRO A 138 18.24 -6.30 9.00
CA PRO A 138 19.62 -6.62 9.34
C PRO A 138 19.82 -7.16 10.77
N PHE A 139 18.78 -7.20 11.61
CA PHE A 139 18.90 -7.55 13.02
C PHE A 139 18.02 -8.74 13.38
N SER A 140 18.57 -9.74 14.07
CA SER A 140 17.76 -10.85 14.61
C SER A 140 17.04 -10.49 15.91
N ARG A 141 17.56 -9.50 16.65
CA ARG A 141 17.00 -9.02 17.91
C ARG A 141 17.09 -7.50 17.95
N VAL A 142 15.95 -6.84 18.02
CA VAL A 142 15.85 -5.37 18.07
C VAL A 142 15.10 -4.96 19.32
N GLN A 143 15.68 -4.08 20.11
CA GLN A 143 14.92 -3.45 21.20
C GLN A 143 13.98 -2.41 20.61
N VAL A 144 12.70 -2.44 21.00
CA VAL A 144 11.69 -1.47 20.52
C VAL A 144 12.05 -0.04 20.92
N ASN A 145 12.86 0.10 22.00
CA ASN A 145 13.38 1.37 22.50
C ASN A 145 14.58 1.89 21.69
N ALA A 146 15.03 1.17 20.66
CA ALA A 146 16.14 1.62 19.84
C ALA A 146 15.78 2.93 19.12
N SER A 147 16.70 3.90 19.19
CA SER A 147 16.53 5.27 18.67
C SER A 147 16.05 5.33 17.22
N ASN A 148 16.39 4.32 16.40
CA ASN A 148 15.98 4.24 15.00
C ASN A 148 14.51 3.84 14.80
N LEU A 149 13.91 3.04 15.69
CA LEU A 149 12.47 2.71 15.64
C LEU A 149 11.62 3.86 16.19
N ILE A 150 12.11 4.53 17.23
CA ILE A 150 11.48 5.72 17.82
C ILE A 150 11.50 6.90 16.83
N PHE A 151 12.54 7.04 16.01
CA PHE A 151 12.58 8.11 15.01
C PHE A 151 11.47 7.97 13.95
N LEU A 152 10.97 6.75 13.72
CA LEU A 152 9.90 6.48 12.75
C LEU A 152 8.51 6.71 13.34
N LEU A 153 8.34 6.59 14.66
CA LEU A 153 7.06 6.71 15.34
C LEU A 153 7.25 7.35 16.72
N GLN A 154 6.54 8.46 16.96
CA GLN A 154 6.67 9.30 18.17
C GLN A 154 6.35 8.55 19.48
N PHE A 155 5.69 7.38 19.43
CA PHE A 155 5.27 6.60 20.59
C PHE A 155 5.58 5.10 20.46
N GLN A 156 6.16 4.50 21.51
CA GLN A 156 6.47 3.07 21.57
C GLN A 156 5.23 2.18 21.40
N ALA A 157 4.10 2.55 22.01
CA ALA A 157 2.86 1.77 21.91
C ALA A 157 2.32 1.68 20.48
N GLU A 158 2.53 2.71 19.66
CA GLU A 158 2.12 2.70 18.25
C GLU A 158 3.04 1.82 17.40
N VAL A 159 4.36 1.84 17.70
CA VAL A 159 5.35 0.93 17.09
C VAL A 159 4.96 -0.52 17.36
N GLU A 160 4.70 -0.88 18.62
CA GLU A 160 4.34 -2.24 19.00
C GLU A 160 3.05 -2.71 18.34
N ARG A 161 2.02 -1.85 18.31
CA ARG A 161 0.76 -2.17 17.64
C ARG A 161 0.96 -2.40 16.14
N LYS A 162 1.75 -1.56 15.47
CA LYS A 162 2.01 -1.69 14.04
C LYS A 162 2.87 -2.93 13.73
N LEU A 163 3.90 -3.20 14.53
CA LEU A 163 4.71 -4.42 14.42
C LEU A 163 3.86 -5.68 14.60
N SER A 164 2.97 -5.68 15.61
CA SER A 164 2.03 -6.78 15.84
C SER A 164 1.11 -7.02 14.64
N GLN A 165 0.61 -5.93 14.02
CA GLN A 165 -0.19 -6.02 12.80
C GLN A 165 0.63 -6.60 11.64
N MET A 166 1.89 -6.20 11.47
CA MET A 166 2.75 -6.72 10.40
C MET A 166 3.11 -8.20 10.57
N ILE A 167 3.27 -8.67 11.81
CA ILE A 167 3.46 -10.09 12.13
C ILE A 167 2.19 -10.88 11.80
N LEU A 168 1.01 -10.36 12.16
CA LEU A 168 -0.28 -10.97 11.81
C LEU A 168 -0.51 -11.03 10.29
N ASP A 169 -0.11 -10.00 9.57
CA ASP A 169 -0.14 -9.93 8.10
C ASP A 169 0.90 -10.85 7.43
N LYS A 170 1.72 -11.57 8.20
CA LYS A 170 2.81 -12.46 7.74
C LYS A 170 3.83 -11.78 6.82
N LYS A 171 4.07 -10.47 7.01
CA LYS A 171 5.09 -9.73 6.23
C LYS A 171 6.51 -10.09 6.65
N PHE A 172 6.69 -10.43 7.92
CA PHE A 172 7.93 -10.99 8.46
C PHE A 172 7.57 -11.94 9.61
N HIS A 173 8.47 -12.88 9.90
CA HIS A 173 8.30 -13.84 10.99
C HIS A 173 9.02 -13.32 12.23
N GLY A 174 8.26 -13.00 13.28
CA GLY A 174 8.84 -12.48 14.50
C GLY A 174 7.90 -12.63 15.70
N ILE A 175 8.48 -12.60 16.90
CA ILE A 175 7.75 -12.57 18.16
C ILE A 175 8.11 -11.27 18.86
N LEU A 176 7.09 -10.58 19.35
CA LEU A 176 7.25 -9.38 20.17
C LEU A 176 7.19 -9.79 21.65
N ASP A 177 8.30 -9.61 22.37
CA ASP A 177 8.35 -9.73 23.82
C ASP A 177 8.06 -8.37 24.46
N GLN A 178 6.83 -8.21 24.96
CA GLN A 178 6.37 -6.98 25.62
C GLN A 178 6.99 -6.77 27.01
N GLY A 179 7.51 -7.82 27.66
CA GLY A 179 8.12 -7.71 28.98
C GLY A 179 9.50 -7.05 28.91
N GLU A 180 10.32 -7.52 27.98
CA GLU A 180 11.68 -6.99 27.74
C GLU A 180 11.71 -5.86 26.70
N GLY A 181 10.60 -5.61 25.99
CA GLY A 181 10.51 -4.62 24.92
C GLY A 181 11.39 -4.97 23.72
N VAL A 182 11.43 -6.25 23.34
CA VAL A 182 12.31 -6.78 22.30
C VAL A 182 11.50 -7.45 21.20
N LEU A 183 11.80 -7.08 19.96
CA LEU A 183 11.38 -7.81 18.77
C LEU A 183 12.44 -8.85 18.41
N ILE A 184 12.04 -10.12 18.36
CA ILE A 184 12.89 -11.22 17.90
C ILE A 184 12.38 -11.62 16.52
N ILE A 185 13.26 -11.53 15.51
CA ILE A 185 12.94 -11.94 14.13
C ILE A 185 13.50 -13.32 13.90
N PHE A 186 12.68 -14.17 13.30
CA PHE A 186 13.04 -15.52 12.91
C PHE A 186 13.16 -15.57 11.39
N ASP A 187 14.13 -16.34 10.91
CA ASP A 187 14.14 -16.74 9.50
C ASP A 187 12.95 -17.68 9.26
N GLU A 188 12.40 -17.64 8.04
CA GLU A 188 11.35 -18.58 7.66
C GLU A 188 11.84 -20.01 7.90
N PRO A 189 11.13 -20.80 8.73
CA PRO A 189 11.49 -22.20 8.88
C PRO A 189 11.34 -22.85 7.51
N PRO A 190 12.38 -23.53 7.00
CA PRO A 190 12.27 -24.21 5.72
C PRO A 190 11.12 -25.20 5.80
N VAL A 191 10.08 -24.98 4.99
CA VAL A 191 8.96 -25.90 4.90
C VAL A 191 9.50 -27.19 4.32
N ASP A 192 9.69 -28.16 5.20
CA ASP A 192 10.32 -29.42 4.83
C ASP A 192 9.32 -30.22 3.99
N LYS A 193 9.53 -30.22 2.67
CA LYS A 193 8.71 -30.92 1.67
C LYS A 193 8.54 -32.40 2.01
N THR A 194 9.45 -32.96 2.80
CA THR A 194 9.40 -34.32 3.33
C THR A 194 8.20 -34.53 4.25
N TYR A 195 7.88 -33.56 5.11
CA TYR A 195 6.73 -33.66 6.02
C TYR A 195 5.39 -33.58 5.28
N GLU A 196 5.31 -32.73 4.26
CA GLU A 196 4.11 -32.63 3.42
C GLU A 196 3.88 -33.94 2.63
N ALA A 197 4.94 -34.49 2.02
CA ALA A 197 4.89 -35.79 1.36
C ALA A 197 4.56 -36.95 2.33
N ALA A 198 5.08 -36.91 3.56
CA ALA A 198 4.75 -37.89 4.59
C ALA A 198 3.26 -37.82 5.00
N LEU A 199 2.71 -36.61 5.15
CA LEU A 199 1.28 -36.43 5.42
C LEU A 199 0.41 -36.92 4.25
N GLU A 200 0.80 -36.64 3.01
CA GLU A 200 0.09 -37.08 1.83
C GLU A 200 0.10 -38.62 1.71
N THR A 201 1.24 -39.26 1.95
CA THR A 201 1.35 -40.73 1.96
C THR A 201 0.50 -41.37 3.06
N ILE A 202 0.45 -40.79 4.27
CA ILE A 202 -0.44 -41.25 5.34
C ILE A 202 -1.91 -41.16 4.92
N GLN A 203 -2.33 -40.05 4.31
CA GLN A 203 -3.70 -39.89 3.79
C GLN A 203 -4.01 -40.90 2.68
N ASN A 204 -3.06 -41.14 1.76
CA ASN A 204 -3.23 -42.11 0.69
C ASN A 204 -3.32 -43.54 1.23
N MET A 205 -2.55 -43.90 2.26
CA MET A 205 -2.70 -45.19 2.94
C MET A 205 -4.09 -45.35 3.57
N SER A 206 -4.64 -44.31 4.22
CA SER A 206 -6.02 -44.36 4.76
C SER A 206 -7.04 -44.65 3.67
N LYS A 207 -6.96 -43.97 2.52
CA LYS A 207 -7.87 -44.19 1.38
C LYS A 207 -7.76 -45.60 0.80
N VAL A 208 -6.55 -46.18 0.80
CA VAL A 208 -6.32 -47.55 0.34
C VAL A 208 -6.97 -48.56 1.30
N VAL A 209 -6.85 -48.34 2.61
CA VAL A 209 -7.50 -49.17 3.64
C VAL A 209 -9.02 -49.14 3.49
N ASP A 210 -9.61 -47.95 3.30
CA ASP A 210 -11.06 -47.81 3.07
C ASP A 210 -11.50 -48.51 1.78
N SER A 211 -10.70 -48.41 0.71
CA SER A 211 -10.96 -49.07 -0.56
C SER A 211 -10.87 -50.60 -0.45
N LEU A 212 -9.94 -51.12 0.34
CA LEU A 212 -9.82 -52.54 0.66
C LEU A 212 -11.04 -53.03 1.43
N TYR A 213 -11.51 -52.27 2.43
CA TYR A 213 -12.70 -52.61 3.21
C TYR A 213 -13.95 -52.69 2.30
N ASN A 214 -14.11 -51.72 1.40
CA ASN A 214 -15.19 -51.71 0.42
C ASN A 214 -15.13 -52.87 -0.59
N LYS A 215 -13.92 -53.27 -1.00
CA LYS A 215 -13.74 -54.44 -1.88
C LYS A 215 -14.01 -55.76 -1.16
N ALA A 216 -13.56 -55.91 0.08
CA ALA A 216 -13.82 -57.09 0.90
C ALA A 216 -15.33 -57.28 1.14
N LYS A 217 -16.05 -56.19 1.43
CA LYS A 217 -17.52 -56.20 1.61
C LYS A 217 -18.30 -56.54 0.33
N LYS A 218 -17.70 -56.44 -0.86
CA LYS A 218 -18.34 -56.85 -2.13
C LYS A 218 -18.12 -58.33 -2.47
N LEU A 219 -17.16 -58.99 -1.80
CA LEU A 219 -16.82 -60.40 -2.01
C LEU A 219 -17.50 -61.33 -1.00
N THR A 220 -18.17 -60.77 0.02
CA THR A 220 -19.05 -61.47 0.97
C THR A 220 -20.49 -61.06 0.71
#